data_AF-A0AAE4MIG2-F1
#
_entry.id   AF-A0AAE4MIG2-F1
#
_cell.length_a   1.000
_cell.length_b   1.000
_cell.length_c   1.000
_cell.angle_alpha   90.00
_cell.angle_beta   90.00
_cell.angle_gamma   90.00
#
_symmetry.space_group_name_H-M   'P 1'
#
loop_
_entity.id
_entity.type
_entity.pdbx_description
1 polymer ?
#
loop_
_entity_poly.entity_id
_entity_poly.type
_entity_poly.pdbx_seq_one_letter_code
_entity_poly.pdbx_strand_id
1 'polypeptide(L)'
;MLLDEDPVFLGITCKNRIGGEQIRLNMKKIGLKCGLHIENGRSDERIIPGAMRHTFTNNIKESGLNPDYVAELRGDKRDKSQDAYYRINTVRLIEEYDKHALTLAEVS
;
A
#
# COMPACT_ATOMS: atom_id res chain seq x y z
N MET A 1 -22.34 13.05 9.10
CA MET A 1 -23.13 11.86 9.45
C MET A 1 -23.40 11.13 8.14
N LEU A 2 -22.49 10.25 7.73
CA LEU A 2 -22.63 9.50 6.48
C LEU A 2 -23.71 8.44 6.71
N LEU A 3 -24.66 8.42 5.79
CA LEU A 3 -25.97 7.80 5.86
C LEU A 3 -25.91 6.28 6.14
N ASP A 4 -26.98 5.79 6.76
CA ASP A 4 -27.40 4.39 6.91
C ASP A 4 -27.61 3.71 5.54
N GLU A 5 -26.62 3.74 4.66
CA GLU A 5 -26.65 3.05 3.37
C GLU A 5 -26.18 1.61 3.51
N ASP A 6 -26.84 0.72 2.76
CA ASP A 6 -26.58 -0.70 2.72
C ASP A 6 -25.08 -0.98 2.55
N PRO A 7 -24.47 -1.80 3.42
CA PRO A 7 -23.04 -2.09 3.34
C PRO A 7 -22.70 -2.80 2.03
N VAL A 8 -21.77 -2.22 1.26
CA VAL A 8 -21.23 -2.80 0.02
C VAL A 8 -20.63 -4.19 0.23
N PHE A 9 -20.04 -4.45 1.40
CA PHE A 9 -19.44 -5.74 1.73
C PHE A 9 -20.17 -6.43 2.89
N LEU A 10 -20.72 -7.60 2.59
CA LEU A 10 -21.51 -8.41 3.51
C LEU A 10 -20.75 -9.68 3.93
N GLY A 11 -20.94 -10.07 5.19
CA GLY A 11 -20.57 -11.40 5.67
C GLY A 11 -21.51 -12.47 5.09
N ILE A 12 -20.93 -13.57 4.62
CA ILE A 12 -21.68 -14.66 3.95
C ILE A 12 -22.72 -15.29 4.89
N THR A 13 -22.40 -15.43 6.18
CA THR A 13 -23.23 -16.17 7.14
C THR A 13 -24.44 -15.36 7.64
N CYS A 14 -24.25 -14.08 7.94
CA CYS A 14 -25.25 -13.26 8.63
C CYS A 14 -25.78 -12.08 7.80
N LYS A 15 -25.31 -11.89 6.56
CA LYS A 15 -25.62 -10.73 5.69
C LYS A 15 -25.41 -9.37 6.37
N ASN A 16 -24.63 -9.31 7.44
CA ASN A 16 -24.24 -8.08 8.11
C ASN A 16 -22.97 -7.51 7.47
N ARG A 17 -22.71 -6.21 7.70
CA ARG A 17 -21.46 -5.56 7.32
C ARG A 17 -20.26 -6.39 7.76
N ILE A 18 -19.33 -6.68 6.84
CA ILE A 18 -18.11 -7.40 7.19
C ILE A 18 -17.21 -6.56 8.12
N GLY A 19 -16.75 -7.16 9.21
CA GLY A 19 -15.81 -6.53 10.13
C GLY A 19 -14.35 -6.68 9.68
N GLY A 20 -13.47 -5.82 10.21
CA GLY A 20 -12.04 -5.86 9.89
C GLY A 20 -11.36 -7.20 10.23
N GLU A 21 -11.78 -7.85 11.32
CA GLU A 21 -11.25 -9.16 11.70
C GLU A 21 -11.65 -10.25 10.71
N GLN A 22 -12.89 -10.24 10.22
CA GLN A 22 -13.34 -11.18 9.20
C GLN A 22 -12.57 -11.00 7.90
N ILE A 23 -12.28 -9.76 7.50
CA ILE A 23 -11.42 -9.47 6.34
C ILE A 23 -10.04 -10.08 6.55
N ARG A 24 -9.43 -9.85 7.72
CA ARG A 24 -8.09 -10.38 8.07
C ARG A 24 -8.05 -11.91 7.99
N LEU A 25 -9.04 -12.59 8.56
CA LEU A 25 -9.14 -14.05 8.53
C LEU A 25 -9.35 -14.58 7.11
N ASN A 26 -10.21 -13.93 6.31
CA ASN A 26 -10.44 -14.31 4.92
C ASN A 26 -9.17 -14.17 4.08
N MET A 27 -8.45 -13.05 4.23
CA MET A 27 -7.18 -12.81 3.55
C MET A 27 -6.12 -13.84 3.93
N LYS A 28 -6.01 -14.17 5.23
CA LYS A 28 -5.11 -15.24 5.70
C LYS A 28 -5.45 -16.57 5.04
N LYS A 29 -6.73 -16.96 5.03
CA LYS A 29 -7.18 -18.22 4.42
C LYS A 29 -6.83 -18.29 2.93
N ILE A 30 -7.04 -17.20 2.19
CA ILE A 30 -6.69 -17.11 0.77
C ILE A 30 -5.16 -17.16 0.60
N GLY A 31 -4.42 -16.39 1.38
CA GLY A 31 -2.97 -16.35 1.34
C GLY A 31 -2.33 -17.72 1.60
N LEU A 32 -2.83 -18.47 2.59
CA LEU A 32 -2.40 -19.85 2.85
C LEU A 32 -2.69 -20.75 1.64
N LYS A 33 -3.88 -20.65 1.06
CA LYS A 33 -4.28 -21.44 -0.12
C LYS A 33 -3.38 -21.14 -1.34
N CYS A 34 -2.95 -19.90 -1.50
CA CYS A 34 -2.08 -19.47 -2.59
C CYS A 34 -0.58 -19.68 -2.31
N GLY A 35 -0.19 -20.16 -1.13
CA GLY A 35 1.22 -20.27 -0.74
C GLY A 35 1.92 -18.92 -0.52
N LEU A 36 1.15 -17.84 -0.30
CA LEU A 36 1.63 -16.46 -0.14
C LEU A 36 1.64 -16.00 1.32
N HIS A 37 1.23 -16.84 2.26
CA HIS A 37 1.15 -16.50 3.68
C HIS A 37 1.88 -17.54 4.53
N ILE A 38 2.86 -17.11 5.31
CA ILE A 38 3.54 -17.94 6.30
C ILE A 38 2.97 -17.64 7.68
N GLU A 39 2.33 -18.64 8.29
CA GLU A 39 1.81 -18.53 9.64
C GLU A 39 2.98 -18.43 10.63
N ASN A 40 3.07 -17.28 11.33
CA ASN A 40 4.20 -16.87 12.18
C ASN A 40 5.48 -16.42 11.45
N GLY A 41 5.40 -16.17 10.15
CA GLY A 41 6.46 -15.48 9.42
C GLY A 41 6.61 -14.01 9.83
N ARG A 42 7.62 -13.35 9.26
CA ARG A 42 7.84 -11.91 9.39
C ARG A 42 6.63 -11.11 8.86
N SER A 43 6.58 -9.81 9.12
CA SER A 43 5.46 -8.96 8.69
C SER A 43 5.26 -8.95 7.16
N ASP A 44 6.35 -9.04 6.41
CA ASP A 44 6.43 -9.10 4.95
C ASP A 44 6.10 -10.49 4.36
N GLU A 45 6.16 -11.54 5.17
CA GLU A 45 5.80 -12.92 4.79
C GLU A 45 4.31 -13.24 5.09
N ARG A 46 3.56 -12.24 5.56
CA ARG A 46 2.15 -12.37 5.94
C ARG A 46 1.25 -11.49 5.08
N ILE A 47 0.33 -12.14 4.36
CA ILE A 47 -0.79 -11.46 3.70
C ILE A 47 -1.78 -10.95 4.77
N ILE A 48 -1.77 -9.63 4.99
CA ILE A 48 -2.69 -8.87 5.85
C ILE A 48 -3.22 -7.64 5.10
N PRO A 49 -4.34 -7.01 5.52
CA PRO A 49 -4.88 -5.83 4.83
C PRO A 49 -3.85 -4.71 4.60
N GLY A 50 -2.97 -4.48 5.58
CA GLY A 50 -1.88 -3.51 5.46
C GLY A 50 -0.89 -3.84 4.34
N ALA A 51 -0.60 -5.11 4.09
CA ALA A 51 0.31 -5.54 3.02
C ALA A 51 -0.25 -5.14 1.64
N MET A 52 -1.55 -5.30 1.41
CA MET A 52 -2.19 -4.85 0.16
C MET A 52 -2.09 -3.35 -0.03
N ARG A 53 -2.26 -2.56 1.05
CA ARG A 53 -2.06 -1.11 1.02
C ARG A 53 -0.60 -0.77 0.67
N HIS A 54 0.38 -1.49 1.23
CA HIS A 54 1.79 -1.30 0.88
C HIS A 54 2.06 -1.62 -0.59
N THR A 55 1.61 -2.77 -1.10
CA THR A 55 1.77 -3.15 -2.51
C THR A 55 1.13 -2.13 -3.44
N PHE A 56 -0.09 -1.68 -3.16
CA PHE A 56 -0.76 -0.62 -3.92
C PHE A 56 0.08 0.67 -3.94
N THR A 57 0.59 1.08 -2.78
CA THR A 57 1.40 2.29 -2.66
C THR A 57 2.70 2.19 -3.44
N ASN A 58 3.38 1.04 -3.37
CA ASN A 58 4.62 0.80 -4.09
C ASN A 58 4.41 0.81 -5.60
N ASN A 59 3.38 0.12 -6.10
CA ASN A 59 3.08 0.07 -7.54
C ASN A 59 2.82 1.48 -8.13
N ILE A 60 2.09 2.33 -7.40
CA ILE A 60 1.78 3.69 -7.87
C ILE A 60 3.01 4.62 -7.80
N LYS A 61 3.86 4.45 -6.79
CA LYS A 61 5.15 5.13 -6.76
C LYS A 61 6.08 4.67 -7.86
N GLU A 62 6.05 3.37 -8.16
CA GLU A 62 6.83 2.77 -9.24
C GLU A 62 6.41 3.28 -10.62
N SER A 63 5.12 3.57 -10.82
CA SER A 63 4.64 4.24 -12.02
C SER A 63 4.99 5.73 -12.09
N GLY A 64 5.72 6.28 -11.12
CA GLY A 64 6.16 7.68 -11.11
C GLY A 64 5.09 8.68 -10.66
N LEU A 65 4.01 8.24 -9.99
CA LEU A 65 3.01 9.18 -9.50
C LEU A 65 3.58 10.04 -8.37
N ASN A 66 3.22 11.32 -8.37
CA ASN A 66 3.67 12.27 -7.35
C ASN A 66 3.22 11.82 -5.93
N PRO A 67 4.14 11.81 -4.94
CA PRO A 67 3.87 11.38 -3.57
C PRO A 67 2.68 12.04 -2.88
N ASP A 68 2.40 13.31 -3.16
CA ASP A 68 1.28 14.04 -2.57
C ASP A 68 -0.07 13.47 -3.01
N TYR A 69 -0.19 13.12 -4.29
CA TYR A 69 -1.39 12.44 -4.81
C TYR A 69 -1.51 11.03 -4.23
N VAL A 70 -0.39 10.33 -4.02
CA VAL A 70 -0.40 9.01 -3.37
C VAL A 70 -0.88 9.12 -1.91
N ALA A 71 -0.48 10.16 -1.19
CA ALA A 71 -0.94 10.42 0.17
C ALA A 71 -2.43 10.76 0.21
N GLU A 72 -2.90 11.57 -0.74
CA GLU A 72 -4.32 11.92 -0.89
C GLU A 72 -5.19 10.69 -1.18
N LEU A 73 -4.80 9.86 -2.16
CA LEU A 73 -5.50 8.60 -2.49
C LEU A 73 -5.57 7.63 -1.30
N ARG A 74 -4.57 7.68 -0.41
CA ARG A 74 -4.52 6.85 0.79
C ARG A 74 -5.31 7.43 1.96
N GLY A 75 -5.81 8.66 1.85
CA GLY A 75 -6.47 9.37 2.94
C GLY A 75 -5.54 9.64 4.12
N ASP A 76 -4.23 9.74 3.88
CA ASP A 76 -3.28 10.06 4.93
C ASP A 76 -3.50 11.51 5.39
N LYS A 77 -3.53 11.75 6.71
CA LYS A 77 -3.48 13.12 7.23
C LYS A 77 -2.20 13.77 6.72
N ARG A 78 -2.26 15.07 6.35
CA ARG A 78 -1.13 15.87 5.84
C ARG A 78 0.00 16.11 6.87
N ASP A 79 0.20 15.22 7.82
CA ASP A 79 1.11 15.41 8.93
C ASP A 79 2.08 14.22 9.02
N LYS A 80 3.36 14.49 8.75
CA LYS A 80 4.57 13.68 9.06
C LYS A 80 4.72 12.27 8.45
N SER A 81 3.73 11.69 7.79
CA SER A 81 3.85 10.35 7.19
C SER A 81 4.58 10.30 5.85
N GLN A 82 4.87 11.45 5.24
CA GLN A 82 5.60 11.52 3.97
C GLN A 82 7.06 11.05 4.09
N ASP A 83 7.74 11.34 5.20
CA ASP A 83 9.14 10.95 5.42
C ASP A 83 9.34 9.43 5.55
N ALA A 84 8.36 8.70 6.10
CA ALA A 84 8.42 7.23 6.16
C ALA A 84 8.42 6.58 4.77
N TYR A 85 7.96 7.32 3.76
CA TYR A 85 7.84 6.91 2.37
C TYR A 85 9.03 7.34 1.50
N TYR A 86 9.91 8.21 2.01
CA TYR A 86 11.15 8.65 1.36
C TYR A 86 12.35 7.73 1.62
N ARG A 87 12.16 6.55 2.24
CA ARG A 87 13.15 5.45 2.14
C ARG A 87 13.14 4.89 0.70
N ILE A 88 13.68 5.69 -0.21
CA ILE A 88 14.02 5.29 -1.57
C ILE A 88 15.12 4.23 -1.47
N ASN A 89 14.95 3.11 -2.17
CA ASN A 89 15.98 2.10 -2.34
C ASN A 89 17.22 2.77 -2.92
N THR A 90 18.38 2.61 -2.28
CA THR A 90 19.64 3.30 -2.62
C THR A 90 20.05 3.12 -4.09
N VAL A 91 19.73 1.96 -4.68
CA VAL A 91 19.97 1.70 -6.11
C VAL A 91 19.15 2.64 -6.99
N ARG A 92 17.88 2.83 -6.64
CA ARG A 92 16.95 3.69 -7.37
C ARG A 92 17.25 5.18 -7.19
N LEU A 93 17.85 5.55 -6.05
CA LEU A 93 18.35 6.91 -5.82
C LEU A 93 19.49 7.25 -6.79
N ILE A 94 20.41 6.30 -7.02
CA ILE A 94 21.52 6.47 -7.97
C ILE A 94 20.99 6.57 -9.39
N GLU A 95 20.08 5.66 -9.79
CA GLU A 95 19.47 5.69 -11.12
C GLU A 95 18.72 7.00 -11.42
N GLU A 96 18.00 7.53 -10.43
CA GLU A 96 17.27 8.78 -10.58
C GLU A 96 18.21 9.99 -10.54
N TYR A 97 19.25 9.97 -9.71
CA TYR A 97 20.31 10.97 -9.73
C TYR A 97 20.99 11.04 -11.10
N ASP A 98 21.38 9.90 -11.67
CA ASP A 98 22.06 9.85 -12.97
C ASP A 98 21.19 10.41 -14.10
N LYS A 99 19.88 10.15 -14.08
CA LYS A 99 18.94 10.72 -15.06
C LYS A 99 18.86 12.24 -15.00
N HIS A 100 18.90 12.83 -13.80
CA HIS A 100 18.76 14.28 -13.61
C HIS A 100 20.10 15.03 -13.53
N ALA A 101 21.21 14.33 -13.31
CA ALA A 101 22.56 14.90 -13.31
C ALA A 101 23.04 15.19 -14.73
N LEU A 102 22.67 14.36 -15.72
CA LEU A 102 22.98 14.60 -17.14
C LEU A 102 22.36 15.90 -17.68
N THR A 103 21.17 16.27 -17.21
CA THR A 103 20.47 17.50 -17.62
C THR A 103 21.14 18.78 -17.10
N LEU A 104 21.98 18.71 -16.07
CA LEU A 104 22.72 19.87 -15.56
C LEU A 104 24.05 20.10 -16.29
N ALA A 105 24.64 19.03 -16.86
CA ALA A 105 25.89 19.13 -17.62
C ALA A 105 25.69 19.65 -19.05
N GLU A 106 24.47 19.56 -19.60
CA GLU A 106 24.14 20.10 -20.93
C GLU A 106 23.74 21.58 -20.91
N VAL A 107 23.60 22.19 -19.73
CA VAL A 107 23.20 23.60 -19.53
C VAL A 107 24.36 24.46 -19.01
N SER A 108 25.56 23.89 -18.85
CA SER A 108 26.81 24.58 -18.48
C SER A 108 27.76 24.71 -19.65
#